data_AF-A0A127SSU0-F1
#
_entry.id   AF-A0A127SSU0-F1
#
_cell.length_a   1.000
_cell.length_b   1.000
_cell.length_c   1.000
_cell.angle_alpha   90.00
_cell.angle_beta   90.00
_cell.angle_gamma   90.00
#
_symmetry.space_group_name_H-M   'P 1'
#
loop_
_entity.id
_entity.type
_entity.pdbx_description
1 polymer ?
#
loop_
_entity_poly.entity_id
_entity_poly.type
_entity_poly.pdbx_seq_one_letter_code
_entity_poly.pdbx_strand_id
1 'polypeptide(L)' 'NSPVRAFNGVGGTPIFIEKAQGAYLYDVDGKRYVDYVGSWGPM' A
#
# COMPACT_ATOMS: atom_id res chain seq x y z
N ASN A 1 5.72 10.33 -2.65
CA ASN A 1 4.88 11.22 -1.80
C ASN A 1 3.72 11.77 -2.62
N SER A 2 2.49 11.35 -2.32
CA SER A 2 1.26 11.77 -3.03
C SER A 2 0.09 11.84 -2.02
N PRO A 3 -0.83 12.82 -2.13
CA PRO A 3 -1.91 13.03 -1.14
C PRO A 3 -2.80 11.81 -0.89
N VAL A 4 -3.03 10.98 -1.91
CA VAL A 4 -3.86 9.77 -1.78
C VAL A 4 -3.30 8.79 -0.75
N ARG A 5 -1.98 8.82 -0.51
CA ARG A 5 -1.30 7.95 0.45
C ARG A 5 -1.55 8.36 1.90
N ALA A 6 -2.17 9.52 2.15
CA ALA A 6 -2.53 9.97 3.51
C ALA A 6 -3.85 9.38 4.03
N PHE A 7 -4.58 8.61 3.21
CA PHE A 7 -5.82 7.92 3.58
C PHE A 7 -6.99 8.84 4.00
N ASN A 8 -6.89 10.15 3.75
CA ASN A 8 -7.94 11.14 4.10
C ASN A 8 -9.34 10.81 3.54
N GLY A 9 -9.44 10.09 2.41
CA GLY A 9 -10.72 9.73 1.80
C GLY A 9 -11.40 8.48 2.39
N VAL A 10 -10.68 7.69 3.20
CA VAL A 10 -11.18 6.42 3.77
C VAL A 10 -11.04 6.35 5.30
N GLY A 11 -10.31 7.30 5.90
CA GLY A 11 -10.02 7.32 7.33
C GLY A 11 -8.94 6.29 7.73
N GLY A 12 -8.58 6.32 9.02
CA GLY A 12 -7.52 5.48 9.57
C GLY A 12 -6.10 6.03 9.36
N THR A 13 -5.11 5.18 9.59
CA THR A 13 -3.68 5.53 9.52
C THR A 13 -3.07 4.96 8.24
N PRO A 14 -2.28 5.74 7.47
CA PRO A 14 -1.53 5.24 6.33
C PRO A 14 -0.66 4.03 6.66
N ILE A 15 -0.68 3.02 5.79
CA ILE A 15 0.15 1.82 5.93
C ILE A 15 1.47 2.05 5.20
N PHE A 16 2.58 1.80 5.90
CA PHE A 16 3.92 1.86 5.33
C PHE A 16 4.33 0.47 4.81
N ILE A 17 4.66 0.40 3.52
CA ILE A 17 5.03 -0.85 2.84
C ILE A 17 6.55 -1.00 2.85
N GLU A 18 7.04 -2.16 3.30
CA GLU A 18 8.46 -2.53 3.29
C GLU A 18 8.86 -3.15 1.95
N LYS A 19 8.06 -4.08 1.43
CA LYS A 19 8.35 -4.79 0.17
C LYS A 19 7.11 -5.23 -0.59
N ALA A 20 7.30 -5.51 -1.88
CA ALA A 20 6.30 -6.07 -2.78
C ALA A 20 6.87 -7.32 -3.48
N GLN A 21 6.06 -8.37 -3.65
CA GLN A 21 6.44 -9.57 -4.39
C GLN A 21 5.23 -10.19 -5.09
N GLY A 22 5.27 -10.23 -6.43
CA GLY A 22 4.14 -10.71 -7.23
C GLY A 22 2.89 -9.88 -6.96
N ALA A 23 1.77 -10.56 -6.63
CA ALA A 23 0.49 -9.92 -6.30
C ALA A 23 0.35 -9.52 -4.82
N TYR A 24 1.45 -9.42 -4.06
CA TYR A 24 1.40 -9.19 -2.61
C TYR A 24 2.26 -8.00 -2.16
N LEU A 25 1.74 -7.26 -1.18
CA LEU A 25 2.45 -6.25 -0.41
C LEU A 25 2.67 -6.71 1.03
N TYR A 26 3.78 -6.26 1.61
CA TYR A 26 4.14 -6.54 3.00
C TYR A 26 4.42 -5.20 3.70
N ASP A 27 3.68 -4.93 4.78
CA ASP A 27 3.94 -3.75 5.60
C ASP A 27 5.10 -3.96 6.59
N VAL A 28 5.49 -2.88 7.24
CA VAL A 28 6.58 -2.86 8.24
C VAL A 28 6.28 -3.68 9.49
N ASP A 29 5.01 -4.02 9.74
CA ASP A 29 4.59 -4.89 10.84
C ASP A 29 4.53 -6.36 10.43
N GLY A 30 4.89 -6.68 9.18
CA GLY A 30 4.94 -8.05 8.63
C GLY A 30 3.60 -8.57 8.11
N LYS A 31 2.55 -7.75 8.04
CA LYS A 31 1.25 -8.15 7.52
C LYS A 31 1.26 -8.14 5.99
N ARG A 32 0.66 -9.19 5.42
CA ARG A 32 0.55 -9.41 3.98
C ARG A 32 -0.82 -8.98 3.44
N TYR A 33 -0.80 -8.29 2.31
CA TYR A 33 -1.99 -7.83 1.58
C TYR A 33 -1.96 -8.35 0.15
N VAL A 34 -3.13 -8.66 -0.43
CA VAL A 34 -3.27 -8.86 -1.88
C VAL A 34 -3.30 -7.47 -2.52
N ASP A 35 -2.45 -7.23 -3.51
CA ASP A 35 -2.31 -5.93 -4.16
C ASP A 35 -3.30 -5.77 -5.31
N TYR A 36 -4.32 -4.94 -5.10
CA TYR A 36 -5.23 -4.47 -6.15
C TYR A 36 -4.94 -3.02 -6.58
N VAL A 37 -4.04 -2.32 -5.89
CA VAL A 37 -3.67 -0.95 -6.24
C VAL A 37 -2.65 -0.98 -7.37
N GLY A 38 -1.69 -1.91 -7.33
CA GLY A 38 -0.70 -2.10 -8.40
C GLY A 38 0.03 -0.81 -8.74
N SER A 39 0.40 -0.02 -7.73
CA SER A 39 0.98 1.31 -7.87
C SER A 39 0.15 2.34 -8.66
N TRP A 40 -1.18 2.18 -8.72
CA TRP A 40 -2.11 3.00 -9.53
C TRP A 40 -1.92 2.85 -11.03
N GLY A 41 -1.48 1.66 -11.46
CA GLY A 41 -0.95 1.42 -12.79
C GLY A 41 0.57 1.21 -12.70
N PRO A 42 1.11 0.17 -13.35
CA PRO A 42 2.54 -0.07 -13.41
C PRO A 42 3.22 0.99 -14.29
N MET A 43 4.48 1.34 -13.96
CA MET A 43 5.41 1.83 -14.99
C MET A 43 6.00 0.64 -15.74
#